data_AF-A0A813EFR0-F1
#
_entry.id   AF-A0A813EFR0-F1
#
_cell.length_a   1.000
_cell.length_b   1.000
_cell.length_c   1.000
_cell.angle_alpha   90.00
_cell.angle_beta   90.00
_cell.angle_gamma   90.00
#
_symmetry.space_group_name_H-M   'P 1'
#
loop_
_entity.id
_entity.type
_entity.pdbx_description
1 polymer ?
#
loop_
_entity_poly.entity_id
_entity_poly.type
_entity_poly.pdbx_seq_one_letter_code
_entity_poly.pdbx_strand_id
1 'polypeptide(L)'
;MPATGVVAAGTAPSCRAGPRPKLRRPSTLGAALLATAGALLLRLSGRPSCGRVFASPQATQANSAEKQRQNSSRQSLAGAPCQPLRSSHSGRAQATHRMRLPGMKALAGGEQAGAAFALAALSSFFNGSFPVCARIPKGPALDPVLFNGLVCCGVFLSSLLVPVLFGTPFVFTLGGFLGGSLFVFAALFSFVAIPRAGLATAQAVWSCSAILVAFGWGAFGPAEVAAPVVDAQLCGAALALLVAGALIIVNCDAIAQRFSTDVKDDMTSSLNPSSDSDGQESKTSTGDRAAGIASAMAVGLFGGSVLVPFKFIPPESAGLLALPSFGLGALIAGTLVTAAYWKVIKKEEGLPPAPAGDAVLAGLASGLLWNTGNVCSIIAQSPPFSLPYGIAYPILQCALFFGGLWGIFAFKEIQGKAIGVFGAGALTLAGGIVLLSLYGPGA
;
A
#
# COMPACT_ATOMS: atom_id res chain seq x y z
N MET A 1 -5.51 -55.94 -44.15
CA MET A 1 -5.34 -55.20 -42.88
C MET A 1 -3.84 -55.08 -42.59
N PRO A 2 -3.30 -53.97 -42.06
CA PRO A 2 -3.98 -52.79 -41.52
C PRO A 2 -3.85 -51.54 -42.41
N ALA A 3 -4.78 -50.61 -42.19
CA ALA A 3 -4.89 -49.32 -42.85
C ALA A 3 -4.13 -48.24 -42.06
N THR A 4 -3.38 -47.41 -42.77
CA THR A 4 -2.69 -46.22 -42.26
C THR A 4 -3.68 -45.08 -42.11
N GLY A 5 -4.04 -44.74 -40.86
CA GLY A 5 -4.82 -43.56 -40.52
C GLY A 5 -3.92 -42.34 -40.35
N VAL A 6 -4.06 -41.37 -41.25
CA VAL A 6 -3.45 -40.03 -41.15
C VAL A 6 -4.28 -39.22 -40.16
N VAL A 7 -3.72 -38.90 -39.00
CA VAL A 7 -4.32 -38.00 -38.02
C VAL A 7 -4.01 -36.56 -38.44
N ALA A 8 -5.04 -35.85 -38.91
CA ALA A 8 -4.96 -34.43 -39.20
C ALA A 8 -4.76 -33.63 -37.89
N ALA A 9 -3.67 -32.87 -37.84
CA ALA A 9 -3.40 -31.92 -36.76
C ALA A 9 -4.45 -30.79 -36.81
N GLY A 10 -5.33 -30.76 -35.80
CA GLY A 10 -6.28 -29.66 -35.61
C GLY A 10 -5.53 -28.36 -35.30
N THR A 11 -5.72 -27.36 -36.15
CA THR A 11 -5.26 -26.00 -35.93
C THR A 11 -5.99 -25.40 -34.72
N ALA A 12 -5.23 -25.06 -33.69
CA ALA A 12 -5.75 -24.37 -32.51
C ALA A 12 -6.33 -22.98 -32.92
N PRO A 13 -7.46 -22.57 -32.34
CA PRO A 13 -8.08 -21.29 -32.66
C PRO A 13 -7.18 -20.14 -32.20
N SER A 14 -6.65 -19.39 -33.17
CA SER A 14 -5.93 -18.14 -32.94
C SER A 14 -6.87 -17.09 -32.35
N CYS A 15 -6.78 -16.85 -31.04
CA CYS A 15 -7.40 -15.70 -30.38
C CYS A 15 -6.89 -14.39 -30.99
N ARG A 16 -7.66 -13.81 -31.92
CA ARG A 16 -7.41 -12.46 -32.45
C ARG A 16 -7.67 -11.44 -31.33
N ALA A 17 -6.60 -10.86 -30.80
CA ALA A 17 -6.70 -9.68 -29.94
C ALA A 17 -7.31 -8.51 -30.74
N GLY A 18 -8.43 -7.97 -30.25
CA GLY A 18 -9.08 -6.81 -30.85
C GLY A 18 -8.19 -5.56 -30.87
N PRO A 19 -8.51 -4.56 -31.71
CA PRO A 19 -7.73 -3.33 -31.84
C PRO A 19 -7.72 -2.55 -30.52
N ARG A 20 -6.54 -2.40 -29.92
CA ARG A 20 -6.34 -1.62 -28.69
C ARG A 20 -6.49 -0.12 -28.96
N PRO A 21 -7.04 0.67 -28.01
CA PRO A 21 -7.05 2.12 -28.11
C PRO A 21 -5.60 2.63 -28.23
N LYS A 22 -5.35 3.50 -29.21
CA LYS A 22 -4.04 4.14 -29.42
C LYS A 22 -3.71 5.01 -28.20
N LEU A 23 -2.88 4.51 -27.28
CA LEU A 23 -2.34 5.31 -26.18
C LEU A 23 -1.52 6.48 -26.74
N ARG A 24 -2.01 7.72 -26.54
CA ARG A 24 -1.20 8.92 -26.75
C ARG A 24 -0.11 9.00 -25.68
N ARG A 25 1.03 9.61 -26.05
CA ARG A 25 2.23 9.71 -25.20
C ARG A 25 1.86 10.27 -23.81
N PRO A 26 2.36 9.68 -22.71
CA PRO A 26 2.19 10.26 -21.38
C PRO A 26 2.81 11.65 -21.34
N SER A 27 2.10 12.60 -20.72
CA SER A 27 2.55 13.99 -20.58
C SER A 27 3.76 14.08 -19.65
N THR A 28 4.64 15.06 -19.89
CA THR A 28 5.82 15.39 -19.07
C THR A 28 5.50 15.65 -17.59
N LEU A 29 4.23 15.87 -17.26
CA LEU A 29 3.71 16.14 -15.93
C LEU A 29 3.94 14.99 -14.93
N GLY A 30 3.83 13.73 -15.37
CA GLY A 30 4.01 12.57 -14.47
C GLY A 30 5.44 12.43 -13.96
N ALA A 31 6.43 12.66 -14.83
CA ALA A 31 7.84 12.63 -14.46
C ALA A 31 8.22 13.78 -13.50
N ALA A 32 7.62 14.96 -13.66
CA ALA A 32 7.87 16.12 -12.80
C ALA A 32 7.34 15.91 -11.36
N LEU A 33 6.13 15.33 -11.22
CA LEU A 33 5.55 15.00 -9.92
C LEU A 33 6.39 13.98 -9.13
N LEU A 34 6.90 12.95 -9.82
CA LEU A 34 7.79 11.95 -9.24
C LEU A 34 9.11 12.57 -8.75
N ALA A 35 9.70 13.46 -9.54
CA ALA A 35 10.93 14.16 -9.16
C ALA A 35 10.74 15.10 -7.96
N THR A 36 9.58 15.77 -7.87
CA THR A 36 9.28 16.70 -6.77
C THR A 36 9.07 15.96 -5.45
N ALA A 37 8.37 14.82 -5.48
CA ALA A 37 8.16 14.00 -4.31
C ALA A 37 9.48 13.36 -3.80
N GLY A 38 10.36 12.93 -4.71
CA GLY A 38 11.72 12.49 -4.37
C GLY A 38 12.58 13.60 -3.74
N ALA A 39 12.50 14.82 -4.27
CA ALA A 39 13.20 15.98 -3.69
C ALA A 39 12.69 16.35 -2.29
N LEU A 40 11.38 16.20 -2.03
CA LEU A 40 10.81 16.42 -0.70
C LEU A 40 11.35 15.40 0.32
N LEU A 41 11.42 14.13 -0.04
CA LEU A 41 11.98 13.08 0.82
C LEU A 41 13.47 13.31 1.11
N LEU A 42 14.23 13.75 0.09
CA LEU A 42 15.63 14.14 0.27
C LEU A 42 15.78 15.34 1.21
N ARG A 43 14.88 16.34 1.13
CA ARG A 43 14.87 17.47 2.07
C ARG A 43 14.52 17.05 3.50
N LEU A 44 13.57 16.12 3.67
CA LEU A 44 13.21 15.56 4.96
C LEU A 44 14.33 14.70 5.57
N SER A 45 15.21 14.11 4.75
CA SER A 45 16.35 13.30 5.21
C SER A 45 17.50 14.08 5.87
N GLY A 46 17.44 15.42 5.87
CA GLY A 46 18.24 16.25 6.79
C GLY A 46 19.76 16.02 6.76
N ARG A 47 20.38 15.74 5.61
CA ARG A 47 21.85 15.61 5.54
C ARG A 47 22.53 16.95 5.87
N PRO A 48 23.36 17.05 6.92
CA PRO A 48 24.26 18.17 7.07
C PRO A 48 25.38 18.07 6.02
N SER A 49 25.70 19.20 5.39
CA SER A 49 26.86 19.33 4.49
C SER A 49 28.14 18.89 5.21
N CYS A 50 28.82 17.87 4.67
CA CYS A 50 30.11 17.41 5.17
C CYS A 50 31.17 18.51 4.99
N GLY A 51 31.45 19.26 6.06
CA GLY A 51 32.71 19.97 6.22
C GLY A 51 33.81 18.97 6.57
N ARG A 52 34.84 18.87 5.72
CA ARG A 52 36.08 18.15 6.03
C ARG A 52 36.72 18.79 7.26
N VAL A 53 36.89 18.03 8.33
CA VAL A 53 37.89 18.30 9.36
C VAL A 53 38.75 17.06 9.51
N PHE A 54 40.02 17.21 9.11
CA PHE A 54 41.11 16.26 9.30
C PHE A 54 41.89 16.69 10.54
N ALA A 55 41.99 15.81 11.54
CA ALA A 55 43.00 15.68 12.60
C ALA A 55 42.36 14.82 13.71
N SER A 56 42.99 13.94 14.49
CA SER A 56 44.26 13.19 14.57
C SER A 56 44.09 12.33 15.85
N PRO A 57 44.80 11.20 16.08
CA PRO A 57 44.37 10.20 17.04
C PRO A 57 44.83 10.49 18.47
N GLN A 58 43.95 10.29 19.45
CA GLN A 58 44.35 10.08 20.84
C GLN A 58 43.86 8.72 21.32
N ALA A 59 44.82 8.01 21.89
CA ALA A 59 44.74 6.64 22.37
C ALA A 59 44.25 6.58 23.83
N THR A 60 43.74 5.38 24.17
CA THR A 60 43.75 4.76 25.51
C THR A 60 42.95 5.42 26.63
N GLN A 61 41.85 4.77 27.03
CA GLN A 61 41.69 4.30 28.42
C GLN A 61 40.57 3.25 28.50
N ALA A 62 40.99 2.00 28.51
CA ALA A 62 40.23 0.88 29.05
C ALA A 62 40.60 0.76 30.53
N ASN A 63 39.62 0.80 31.44
CA ASN A 63 39.58 -0.03 32.65
C ASN A 63 38.37 0.30 33.55
N SER A 64 37.85 -0.77 34.16
CA SER A 64 37.19 -0.81 35.47
C SER A 64 35.70 -0.47 35.57
N ALA A 65 34.83 -1.45 35.29
CA ALA A 65 33.54 -1.57 35.99
C ALA A 65 32.99 -3.01 35.95
N GLU A 66 33.82 -3.99 36.30
CA GLU A 66 33.40 -5.39 36.44
C GLU A 66 33.88 -5.97 37.79
N LYS A 67 33.36 -5.40 38.89
CA LYS A 67 33.57 -5.98 40.24
C LYS A 67 32.60 -5.44 41.30
N GLN A 68 31.29 -5.58 41.10
CA GLN A 68 30.34 -5.29 42.19
C GLN A 68 28.96 -5.96 42.09
N ARG A 69 28.90 -7.20 41.58
CA ARG A 69 27.65 -8.00 41.57
C ARG A 69 27.86 -9.47 41.93
N GLN A 70 28.60 -9.74 43.01
CA GLN A 70 28.62 -11.06 43.65
C GLN A 70 28.87 -10.88 45.14
N ASN A 71 27.86 -10.42 45.88
CA ASN A 71 27.77 -10.57 47.34
C ASN A 71 26.41 -10.05 47.83
N SER A 72 25.35 -10.82 47.60
CA SER A 72 24.07 -10.70 48.32
C SER A 72 23.19 -11.91 48.00
N SER A 73 23.63 -13.10 48.42
CA SER A 73 22.82 -14.30 48.39
C SER A 73 23.29 -15.27 49.47
N ARG A 74 22.99 -14.97 50.73
CA ARG A 74 22.90 -15.92 51.85
C ARG A 74 22.37 -15.19 53.09
N GLN A 75 21.52 -15.88 53.86
CA GLN A 75 20.66 -15.43 54.97
C GLN A 75 19.31 -14.89 54.46
N SER A 76 18.13 -15.38 54.85
CA SER A 76 17.73 -16.13 56.05
C SER A 76 16.46 -16.95 55.77
N LEU A 77 16.42 -18.17 56.32
CA LEU A 77 15.26 -19.04 56.51
C LEU A 77 14.66 -18.73 57.88
N ALA A 78 13.43 -18.24 57.96
CA ALA A 78 12.50 -18.45 59.09
C ALA A 78 11.12 -17.88 58.73
N GLY A 79 10.07 -18.65 59.05
CA GLY A 79 8.71 -18.46 58.55
C GLY A 79 7.94 -17.27 59.12
N ALA A 80 6.96 -16.82 58.33
CA ALA A 80 5.85 -15.94 58.72
C ALA A 80 4.72 -16.08 57.67
N PRO A 81 3.46 -15.76 58.02
CA PRO A 81 2.26 -16.33 57.42
C PRO A 81 1.81 -15.65 56.13
N CYS A 82 1.02 -16.40 55.33
CA CYS A 82 0.35 -15.96 54.10
C CYS A 82 -0.31 -14.58 54.24
N GLN A 83 0.25 -13.59 53.54
CA GLN A 83 -0.45 -12.36 53.17
C GLN A 83 -0.84 -12.41 51.69
N PRO A 84 -1.98 -11.80 51.30
CA PRO A 84 -2.43 -11.77 49.92
C PRO A 84 -1.50 -10.91 49.07
N LEU A 85 -1.03 -11.49 47.96
CA LEU A 85 -0.21 -10.86 46.93
C LEU A 85 -0.92 -9.63 46.35
N ARG A 86 -0.58 -8.44 46.86
CA ARG A 86 -0.76 -7.17 46.15
C ARG A 86 0.31 -7.09 45.06
N SER A 87 -0.10 -7.28 43.81
CA SER A 87 0.74 -7.05 42.63
C SER A 87 1.10 -5.57 42.52
N SER A 88 2.22 -5.18 43.14
CA SER A 88 2.83 -3.89 42.91
C SER A 88 3.43 -3.89 41.50
N HIS A 89 2.70 -3.32 40.54
CA HIS A 89 3.25 -2.99 39.22
C HIS A 89 4.32 -1.91 39.42
N SER A 90 5.55 -2.35 39.65
CA SER A 90 6.74 -1.52 39.60
C SER A 90 6.90 -0.97 38.18
N GLY A 91 6.53 0.30 38.01
CA GLY A 91 6.75 1.08 36.79
C GLY A 91 8.24 1.24 36.54
N ARG A 92 8.84 0.24 35.90
CA ARG A 92 10.20 0.32 35.37
C ARG A 92 10.14 1.22 34.14
N ALA A 93 10.40 2.51 34.35
CA ALA A 93 10.59 3.47 33.26
C ALA A 93 11.79 2.99 32.41
N GLN A 94 11.51 2.21 31.37
CA GLN A 94 12.49 1.89 30.35
C GLN A 94 12.82 3.18 29.63
N ALA A 95 14.08 3.61 29.75
CA ALA A 95 14.66 4.68 28.95
C ALA A 95 14.62 4.24 27.48
N THR A 96 13.50 4.53 26.82
CA THR A 96 13.32 4.28 25.39
C THR A 96 14.32 5.16 24.65
N HIS A 97 15.29 4.52 24.00
CA HIS A 97 16.27 5.19 23.16
C HIS A 97 15.51 5.78 21.96
N ARG A 98 14.99 7.01 22.13
CA ARG A 98 14.25 7.70 21.07
C ARG A 98 15.20 7.91 19.90
N MET A 99 14.93 7.23 18.80
CA MET A 99 15.60 7.47 17.54
C MET A 99 15.24 8.89 17.08
N ARG A 100 16.07 9.87 17.45
CA ARG A 100 15.95 11.23 16.92
C ARG A 100 16.45 11.19 15.48
N LEU A 101 15.54 11.42 14.53
CA LEU A 101 15.94 11.73 13.16
C LEU A 101 16.92 12.91 13.21
N PRO A 102 18.16 12.74 12.72
CA PRO A 102 19.17 13.79 12.77
C PRO A 102 18.63 15.08 12.14
N GLY A 103 18.62 16.17 12.88
CA GLY A 103 18.21 17.49 12.39
C GLY A 103 16.75 17.90 12.61
N MET A 104 15.87 17.05 13.15
CA MET A 104 14.52 17.48 13.51
C MET A 104 14.51 18.18 14.88
N LYS A 105 14.24 19.49 14.88
CA LYS A 105 13.89 20.22 16.11
C LYS A 105 12.62 19.61 16.70
N ALA A 106 12.48 19.62 18.02
CA ALA A 106 11.26 19.19 18.69
C ALA A 106 10.12 20.12 18.24
N LEU A 107 9.25 19.63 17.36
CA LEU A 107 8.05 20.34 16.90
C LEU A 107 7.05 20.45 18.05
N ALA A 108 6.25 21.52 18.08
CA ALA A 108 5.14 21.62 19.04
C ALA A 108 4.09 20.52 18.76
N GLY A 109 3.30 20.13 19.76
CA GLY A 109 2.36 19.00 19.63
C GLY A 109 1.40 19.12 18.43
N GLY A 110 0.88 20.33 18.17
CA GLY A 110 0.03 20.59 17.00
C GLY A 110 0.75 20.47 15.65
N GLU A 111 2.03 20.88 15.58
CA GLU A 111 2.85 20.75 14.37
C GLU A 111 3.16 19.28 14.07
N GLN A 112 3.36 18.46 15.10
CA GLN A 112 3.59 17.02 14.95
C GLN A 112 2.37 16.31 14.37
N ALA A 113 1.17 16.60 14.88
CA ALA A 113 -0.06 16.02 14.36
C ALA A 113 -0.26 16.38 12.87
N GLY A 114 -0.11 17.66 12.51
CA GLY A 114 -0.22 18.11 11.11
C GLY A 114 0.78 17.42 10.18
N ALA A 115 2.04 17.25 10.61
CA ALA A 115 3.05 16.52 9.85
C ALA A 115 2.71 15.03 9.69
N ALA A 116 2.13 14.39 10.71
CA ALA A 116 1.70 13.00 10.65
C ALA A 116 0.61 12.79 9.58
N PHE A 117 -0.40 13.66 9.56
CA PHE A 117 -1.46 13.64 8.53
C PHE A 117 -0.90 13.93 7.13
N ALA A 118 0.05 14.87 7.01
CA ALA A 118 0.70 15.16 5.74
C ALA A 118 1.49 13.95 5.20
N LEU A 119 2.21 13.24 6.06
CA LEU A 119 2.91 12.01 5.69
C LEU A 119 1.94 10.87 5.31
N ALA A 120 0.83 10.73 6.03
CA ALA A 120 -0.21 9.77 5.68
C ALA A 120 -0.84 10.09 4.30
N ALA A 121 -1.15 11.35 4.02
CA ALA A 121 -1.66 11.78 2.72
C ALA A 121 -0.64 11.60 1.58
N LEU A 122 0.65 11.86 1.85
CA LEU A 122 1.73 11.60 0.91
C LEU A 122 1.85 10.10 0.62
N SER A 123 1.67 9.26 1.64
CA SER A 123 1.58 7.80 1.46
C SER A 123 0.45 7.42 0.51
N SER A 124 -0.72 8.04 0.65
CA SER A 124 -1.88 7.82 -0.24
C SER A 124 -1.55 8.18 -1.68
N PHE A 125 -0.83 9.29 -1.94
CA PHE A 125 -0.41 9.67 -3.28
C PHE A 125 0.45 8.58 -3.94
N PHE A 126 1.48 8.10 -3.24
CA PHE A 126 2.37 7.06 -3.76
C PHE A 126 1.64 5.72 -3.97
N ASN A 127 0.78 5.33 -3.02
CA ASN A 127 -0.05 4.13 -3.13
C ASN A 127 -1.11 4.24 -4.24
N GLY A 128 -1.64 5.42 -4.52
CA GLY A 128 -2.56 5.63 -5.65
C GLY A 128 -1.85 5.58 -7.00
N SER A 129 -0.55 5.86 -7.00
CA SER A 129 0.26 6.00 -8.21
C SER A 129 0.97 4.71 -8.63
N PHE A 130 1.30 3.80 -7.72
CA PHE A 130 2.06 2.59 -8.08
C PHE A 130 1.41 1.70 -9.16
N PRO A 131 0.06 1.54 -9.23
CA PRO A 131 -0.55 0.67 -10.25
C PRO A 131 -0.45 1.26 -11.66
N VAL A 132 -0.29 2.59 -11.77
CA VAL A 132 -0.15 3.32 -13.04
C VAL A 132 1.04 2.81 -13.84
N CYS A 133 2.10 2.37 -13.16
CA CYS A 133 3.30 1.83 -13.79
C CYS A 133 3.03 0.60 -14.65
N ALA A 134 2.02 -0.21 -14.34
CA ALA A 134 1.65 -1.38 -15.15
C ALA A 134 1.21 -1.01 -16.58
N ARG A 135 0.88 0.27 -16.83
CA ARG A 135 0.50 0.78 -18.16
C ARG A 135 1.63 1.46 -18.93
N ILE A 136 2.82 1.57 -18.35
CA ILE A 136 3.99 2.16 -19.01
C ILE A 136 4.52 1.29 -20.16
N PRO A 137 4.63 -0.05 -20.03
CA PRO A 137 5.20 -0.88 -21.08
C PRO A 137 4.36 -0.82 -22.37
N LYS A 138 5.03 -0.71 -23.52
CA LYS A 138 4.36 -0.58 -24.82
C LYS A 138 4.16 -1.91 -25.54
N GLY A 139 4.88 -2.94 -25.10
CA GLY A 139 4.85 -4.28 -25.68
C GLY A 139 3.60 -5.09 -25.34
N PRO A 140 3.63 -6.41 -25.61
CA PRO A 140 2.63 -7.33 -25.12
C PRO A 140 2.41 -7.17 -23.61
N ALA A 141 1.18 -7.37 -23.16
CA ALA A 141 0.89 -7.30 -21.73
C ALA A 141 1.69 -8.39 -21.01
N LEU A 142 2.46 -7.99 -20.00
CA LEU A 142 3.19 -8.94 -19.17
C LEU A 142 2.20 -9.74 -18.33
N ASP A 143 2.51 -11.01 -18.07
CA ASP A 143 1.72 -11.82 -17.14
C ASP A 143 1.64 -11.10 -15.76
N PRO A 144 0.45 -10.96 -15.18
CA PRO A 144 0.24 -10.29 -13.89
C PRO A 144 1.15 -10.78 -12.75
N VAL A 145 1.42 -12.08 -12.69
CA VAL A 145 2.25 -12.69 -11.65
C VAL A 145 3.72 -12.37 -11.88
N LEU A 146 4.17 -12.37 -13.15
CA LEU A 146 5.52 -11.96 -13.50
C LEU A 146 5.75 -10.47 -13.22
N PHE A 147 4.77 -9.62 -13.52
CA PHE A 147 4.82 -8.20 -13.16
C PHE A 147 4.89 -8.02 -11.63
N ASN A 148 4.10 -8.78 -10.87
CA ASN A 148 4.17 -8.78 -9.41
C ASN A 148 5.58 -9.12 -8.89
N GLY A 149 6.25 -10.10 -9.50
CA GLY A 149 7.65 -10.42 -9.17
C GLY A 149 8.59 -9.22 -9.35
N LEU A 150 8.44 -8.48 -10.45
CA LEU A 150 9.22 -7.25 -10.70
C LEU A 150 8.90 -6.14 -9.68
N VAL A 151 7.64 -6.01 -9.27
CA VAL A 151 7.23 -5.09 -8.18
C VAL A 151 7.92 -5.46 -6.88
N CYS A 152 7.94 -6.75 -6.52
CA CYS A 152 8.61 -7.25 -5.32
C CYS A 152 10.11 -6.96 -5.35
N CYS A 153 10.77 -7.09 -6.51
CA CYS A 153 12.16 -6.67 -6.69
C CYS A 153 12.33 -5.16 -6.44
N GLY A 154 11.41 -4.33 -6.94
CA GLY A 154 11.44 -2.88 -6.69
C GLY A 154 11.28 -2.53 -5.20
N VAL A 155 10.38 -3.21 -4.50
CA VAL A 155 10.21 -3.08 -3.04
C VAL A 155 11.48 -3.49 -2.30
N PHE A 156 12.08 -4.63 -2.65
CA PHE A 156 13.33 -5.09 -2.05
C PHE A 156 14.46 -4.09 -2.22
N LEU A 157 14.75 -3.68 -3.46
CA LEU A 157 15.83 -2.75 -3.77
C LEU A 157 15.63 -1.41 -3.06
N SER A 158 14.42 -0.87 -3.07
CA SER A 158 14.11 0.39 -2.38
C SER A 158 14.20 0.27 -0.86
N SER A 159 13.85 -0.87 -0.27
CA SER A 159 14.03 -1.14 1.16
C SER A 159 15.51 -1.18 1.58
N LEU A 160 16.41 -1.65 0.71
CA LEU A 160 17.85 -1.61 0.98
C LEU A 160 18.43 -0.19 0.98
N LEU A 161 17.77 0.77 0.31
CA LEU A 161 18.20 2.17 0.31
C LEU A 161 17.86 2.89 1.61
N VAL A 162 16.87 2.42 2.37
CA VAL A 162 16.40 3.09 3.59
C VAL A 162 17.52 3.24 4.64
N PRO A 163 18.27 2.19 5.02
CA PRO A 163 19.46 2.31 5.88
C PRO A 163 20.43 3.42 5.45
N VAL A 164 20.69 3.53 4.15
CA VAL A 164 21.65 4.49 3.57
C VAL A 164 21.10 5.93 3.58
N LEU A 165 19.80 6.09 3.32
CA LEU A 165 19.15 7.39 3.25
C LEU A 165 18.87 7.99 4.63
N PHE A 166 18.54 7.15 5.61
CA PHE A 166 18.16 7.58 6.97
C PHE A 166 19.27 7.36 8.01
N GLY A 167 20.41 6.81 7.62
CA GLY A 167 21.53 6.53 8.53
C GLY A 167 21.18 5.51 9.60
N THR A 168 20.32 4.53 9.27
CA THR A 168 19.88 3.50 10.20
C THR A 168 20.61 2.17 9.95
N PRO A 169 20.91 1.36 10.98
CA PRO A 169 21.50 0.04 10.76
C PRO A 169 20.50 -0.92 10.11
N PHE A 170 21.03 -1.91 9.39
CA PHE A 170 20.23 -3.04 8.93
C PHE A 170 19.92 -3.97 10.12
N VAL A 171 18.64 -4.20 10.38
CA VAL A 171 18.18 -5.13 11.43
C VAL A 171 17.20 -6.13 10.82
N PHE A 172 17.50 -7.42 10.96
CA PHE A 172 16.55 -8.45 10.56
C PHE A 172 15.43 -8.57 11.60
N THR A 173 14.17 -8.53 11.17
CA THR A 173 13.00 -8.70 12.02
C THR A 173 11.98 -9.62 11.34
N LEU A 174 11.44 -10.56 12.10
CA LEU A 174 10.40 -11.47 11.59
C LEU A 174 9.12 -10.70 11.23
N GLY A 175 8.73 -9.71 12.03
CA GLY A 175 7.57 -8.86 11.74
C GLY A 175 7.71 -8.11 10.41
N GLY A 176 8.90 -7.56 10.12
CA GLY A 176 9.18 -6.93 8.83
C GLY A 176 9.02 -7.93 7.68
N PHE A 177 9.67 -9.09 7.79
CA PHE A 177 9.60 -10.17 6.80
C PHE A 177 8.16 -10.65 6.51
N LEU A 178 7.36 -10.85 7.56
CA LEU A 178 5.95 -11.26 7.42
C LEU A 178 5.11 -10.16 6.77
N GLY A 179 5.32 -8.88 7.12
CA GLY A 179 4.68 -7.77 6.44
C GLY A 179 4.99 -7.76 4.95
N GLY A 180 6.26 -7.99 4.58
CA GLY A 180 6.69 -8.10 3.19
C GLY A 180 6.03 -9.26 2.46
N SER A 181 5.83 -10.38 3.15
CA SER A 181 5.13 -11.55 2.61
C SER A 181 3.63 -11.27 2.37
N LEU A 182 2.95 -10.59 3.31
CA LEU A 182 1.56 -10.15 3.14
C LEU A 182 1.40 -9.20 1.94
N PHE A 183 2.38 -8.31 1.74
CA PHE A 183 2.40 -7.41 0.58
C PHE A 183 2.37 -8.17 -0.75
N VAL A 184 3.13 -9.27 -0.89
CA VAL A 184 3.15 -10.07 -2.13
C VAL A 184 1.77 -10.58 -2.49
N PHE A 185 0.99 -11.06 -1.52
CA PHE A 185 -0.37 -11.51 -1.75
C PHE A 185 -1.29 -10.35 -2.13
N ALA A 186 -1.20 -9.22 -1.44
CA ALA A 186 -1.95 -8.01 -1.80
C ALA A 186 -1.66 -7.57 -3.24
N ALA A 187 -0.38 -7.49 -3.61
CA ALA A 187 0.04 -7.09 -4.95
C ALA A 187 -0.37 -8.12 -6.01
N LEU A 188 -0.22 -9.42 -5.75
CA LEU A 188 -0.70 -10.49 -6.64
C LEU A 188 -2.19 -10.35 -6.95
N PHE A 189 -3.03 -10.28 -5.92
CA PHE A 189 -4.47 -10.18 -6.11
C PHE A 189 -4.88 -8.88 -6.81
N SER A 190 -4.08 -7.81 -6.69
CA SER A 190 -4.35 -6.55 -7.38
C SER A 190 -4.19 -6.70 -8.90
N PHE A 191 -3.12 -7.34 -9.34
CA PHE A 191 -2.88 -7.58 -10.76
C PHE A 191 -3.79 -8.67 -11.35
N VAL A 192 -4.37 -9.55 -10.53
CA VAL A 192 -5.44 -10.46 -10.92
C VAL A 192 -6.81 -9.75 -11.01
N ALA A 193 -7.09 -8.82 -10.10
CA ALA A 193 -8.35 -8.09 -10.05
C ALA A 193 -8.49 -7.09 -11.22
N ILE A 194 -7.42 -6.35 -11.54
CA ILE A 194 -7.46 -5.27 -12.54
C ILE A 194 -7.97 -5.73 -13.92
N PRO A 195 -7.47 -6.83 -14.52
CA PRO A 195 -7.95 -7.29 -15.83
C PRO A 195 -9.41 -7.79 -15.81
N ARG A 196 -9.94 -8.17 -14.65
CA ARG A 196 -11.27 -8.80 -14.50
C ARG A 196 -12.37 -7.82 -14.09
N ALA A 197 -12.05 -6.86 -13.23
CA ALA A 197 -12.99 -5.87 -12.71
C ALA A 197 -12.77 -4.46 -13.28
N GLY A 198 -11.63 -4.23 -13.96
CA GLY A 198 -11.17 -2.90 -14.35
C GLY A 198 -10.40 -2.21 -13.23
N LEU A 199 -9.47 -1.31 -13.60
CA LEU A 199 -8.58 -0.62 -12.64
C LEU A 199 -9.38 0.17 -11.59
N ALA A 200 -10.33 1.00 -12.04
CA ALA A 200 -11.13 1.86 -11.15
C ALA A 200 -11.95 1.03 -10.15
N THR A 201 -12.73 0.06 -10.64
CA THR A 201 -13.57 -0.81 -9.80
C THR A 201 -12.73 -1.62 -8.81
N ALA A 202 -11.68 -2.29 -9.30
CA ALA A 202 -10.81 -3.08 -8.44
C ALA A 202 -10.19 -2.19 -7.35
N GLN A 203 -9.73 -0.99 -7.74
CA GLN A 203 -9.05 -0.08 -6.84
C GLN A 203 -9.89 0.35 -5.65
N ALA A 204 -11.14 0.72 -5.90
CA ALA A 204 -11.99 1.11 -4.80
C ALA A 204 -12.48 -0.06 -3.96
N VAL A 205 -12.76 -1.22 -4.56
CA VAL A 205 -13.16 -2.41 -3.77
C VAL A 205 -12.06 -2.78 -2.80
N TRP A 206 -10.79 -2.78 -3.25
CA TRP A 206 -9.68 -3.07 -2.34
C TRP A 206 -9.45 -1.96 -1.33
N SER A 207 -9.62 -0.69 -1.71
CA SER A 207 -9.45 0.43 -0.77
C SER A 207 -10.52 0.41 0.31
N CYS A 208 -11.79 0.16 -0.03
CA CYS A 208 -12.86 -0.04 0.95
C CYS A 208 -12.57 -1.22 1.88
N SER A 209 -12.19 -2.37 1.33
CA SER A 209 -11.83 -3.55 2.12
C SER A 209 -10.64 -3.26 3.05
N ALA A 210 -9.60 -2.58 2.57
CA ALA A 210 -8.44 -2.20 3.38
C ALA A 210 -8.76 -1.17 4.47
N ILE A 211 -9.67 -0.21 4.21
CA ILE A 211 -10.15 0.74 5.24
C ILE A 211 -10.80 -0.04 6.39
N LEU A 212 -11.73 -0.94 6.07
CA LEU A 212 -12.46 -1.72 7.07
C LEU A 212 -11.54 -2.65 7.85
N VAL A 213 -10.62 -3.34 7.16
CA VAL A 213 -9.67 -4.26 7.79
C VAL A 213 -8.70 -3.51 8.70
N ALA A 214 -8.12 -2.41 8.23
CA ALA A 214 -7.16 -1.66 9.04
C ALA A 214 -7.83 -0.90 10.20
N PHE A 215 -9.04 -0.38 10.01
CA PHE A 215 -9.86 0.11 11.13
C PHE A 215 -10.15 -1.00 12.13
N GLY A 216 -10.55 -2.19 11.67
CA GLY A 216 -10.82 -3.34 12.52
C GLY A 216 -9.61 -3.72 13.38
N TRP A 217 -8.41 -3.76 12.78
CA TRP A 217 -7.15 -3.92 13.52
C TRP A 217 -6.89 -2.79 14.52
N GLY A 218 -7.11 -1.53 14.11
CA GLY A 218 -6.89 -0.36 14.95
C GLY A 218 -7.91 -0.17 16.09
N ALA A 219 -9.11 -0.75 15.98
CA ALA A 219 -10.17 -0.63 16.98
C ALA A 219 -10.28 -1.88 17.88
N PHE A 220 -10.10 -3.07 17.30
CA PHE A 220 -10.40 -4.35 17.96
C PHE A 220 -9.22 -5.34 17.93
N GLY A 221 -8.09 -4.95 17.36
CA GLY A 221 -6.90 -5.78 17.32
C GLY A 221 -6.23 -5.97 18.69
N PRO A 222 -5.08 -6.65 18.71
CA PRO A 222 -4.24 -6.77 19.91
C PRO A 222 -3.81 -5.41 20.45
N ALA A 223 -3.45 -5.35 21.74
CA ALA A 223 -3.12 -4.09 22.43
C ALA A 223 -1.95 -3.31 21.80
N GLU A 224 -1.09 -4.00 21.04
CA GLU A 224 0.01 -3.41 20.28
C GLU A 224 -0.46 -2.60 19.06
N VAL A 225 -1.67 -2.90 18.56
CA VAL A 225 -2.24 -2.31 17.34
C VAL A 225 -3.46 -1.43 17.66
N ALA A 226 -4.30 -1.91 18.57
CA ALA A 226 -5.58 -1.29 18.88
C ALA A 226 -5.41 -0.06 19.76
N ALA A 227 -6.27 0.93 19.51
CA ALA A 227 -6.43 2.11 20.34
C ALA A 227 -7.90 2.26 20.74
N PRO A 228 -8.20 2.88 21.90
CA PRO A 228 -9.57 3.13 22.31
C PRO A 228 -10.33 3.97 21.27
N VAL A 229 -11.55 3.55 20.95
CA VAL A 229 -12.48 4.31 20.12
C VAL A 229 -13.12 5.42 20.97
N VAL A 230 -13.03 6.67 20.52
CA VAL A 230 -13.56 7.83 21.25
C VAL A 230 -15.09 7.85 21.20
N ASP A 231 -15.67 7.72 20.01
CA ASP A 231 -17.12 7.67 19.80
C ASP A 231 -17.45 6.66 18.70
N ALA A 232 -18.13 5.57 19.09
CA ALA A 232 -18.47 4.48 18.18
C ALA A 232 -19.49 4.88 17.09
N GLN A 233 -20.43 5.79 17.41
CA GLN A 233 -21.45 6.23 16.45
C GLN A 233 -20.82 7.12 15.38
N LEU A 234 -19.99 8.08 15.80
CA LEU A 234 -19.28 8.96 14.87
C LEU A 234 -18.21 8.21 14.07
N CYS A 235 -17.56 7.20 14.64
CA CYS A 235 -16.72 6.26 13.88
C CYS A 235 -17.51 5.51 12.81
N GLY A 236 -18.69 4.98 13.15
CA GLY A 236 -19.57 4.31 12.20
C GLY A 236 -19.98 5.24 11.05
N ALA A 237 -20.35 6.48 11.37
CA ALA A 237 -20.65 7.51 10.37
C ALA A 237 -19.42 7.83 9.50
N ALA A 238 -18.23 7.92 10.09
CA ALA A 238 -16.99 8.18 9.37
C ALA A 238 -16.67 7.06 8.37
N LEU A 239 -16.76 5.80 8.79
CA LEU A 239 -16.59 4.64 7.92
C LEU A 239 -17.64 4.59 6.81
N ALA A 240 -18.89 4.90 7.12
CA ALA A 240 -19.96 4.98 6.13
C ALA A 240 -19.66 6.06 5.07
N LEU A 241 -19.19 7.25 5.48
CA LEU A 241 -18.77 8.31 4.56
C LEU A 241 -17.57 7.88 3.70
N LEU A 242 -16.59 7.19 4.28
CA LEU A 242 -15.44 6.70 3.53
C LEU A 242 -15.85 5.70 2.43
N VAL A 243 -16.68 4.72 2.79
CA VAL A 243 -17.18 3.72 1.85
C VAL A 243 -18.08 4.37 0.80
N ALA A 244 -18.98 5.28 1.19
CA ALA A 244 -19.84 6.01 0.26
C ALA A 244 -19.04 6.86 -0.73
N GLY A 245 -18.05 7.62 -0.25
CA GLY A 245 -17.17 8.43 -1.10
C GLY A 245 -16.39 7.59 -2.11
N ALA A 246 -15.85 6.45 -1.67
CA ALA A 246 -15.17 5.51 -2.55
C ALA A 246 -16.13 4.92 -3.61
N LEU A 247 -17.35 4.52 -3.23
CA LEU A 247 -18.35 4.00 -4.18
C LEU A 247 -18.81 5.06 -5.19
N ILE A 248 -18.96 6.33 -4.77
CA ILE A 248 -19.28 7.44 -5.68
C ILE A 248 -18.15 7.63 -6.71
N ILE A 249 -16.89 7.61 -6.26
CA ILE A 249 -15.73 7.74 -7.16
C ILE A 249 -15.69 6.62 -8.20
N VAL A 250 -15.99 5.37 -7.84
CA VAL A 250 -16.01 4.24 -8.79
C VAL A 250 -17.11 4.38 -9.83
N ASN A 251 -18.29 4.79 -9.37
CA ASN A 251 -19.49 4.81 -10.18
C ASN A 251 -19.70 6.19 -10.81
N CYS A 252 -18.67 7.05 -10.86
CA CYS A 252 -18.82 8.44 -11.29
C CYS A 252 -19.36 8.56 -12.71
N ASP A 253 -18.91 7.70 -13.63
CA ASP A 253 -19.40 7.66 -15.01
C ASP A 253 -20.86 7.19 -15.09
N ALA A 254 -21.20 6.10 -14.40
CA ALA A 254 -22.55 5.55 -14.39
C ALA A 254 -23.56 6.53 -13.76
N ILE A 255 -23.17 7.21 -12.68
CA ILE A 255 -23.98 8.23 -12.02
C ILE A 255 -24.14 9.45 -12.95
N ALA A 256 -23.07 9.92 -13.59
CA ALA A 256 -23.13 11.06 -14.50
C ALA A 256 -23.98 10.80 -15.76
N GLN A 257 -24.00 9.56 -16.25
CA GLN A 257 -24.87 9.15 -17.35
C GLN A 257 -26.35 9.24 -16.97
N ARG A 258 -26.72 8.75 -15.77
CA ARG A 258 -28.11 8.84 -15.28
C ARG A 258 -28.62 10.29 -15.21
N PHE A 259 -27.80 11.22 -14.71
CA PHE A 259 -28.13 12.64 -14.69
C PHE A 259 -28.16 13.33 -16.07
N SER A 260 -27.72 12.66 -17.14
CA SER A 260 -27.73 13.21 -18.49
C SER A 260 -28.94 12.78 -19.32
N THR A 261 -29.53 11.63 -19.01
CA THR A 261 -30.72 11.11 -19.70
C THR A 261 -31.97 11.92 -19.35
N ASP A 262 -32.13 12.29 -18.07
CA ASP A 262 -33.30 13.02 -17.57
C ASP A 262 -33.51 14.41 -18.21
N VAL A 263 -32.49 14.97 -18.88
CA VAL A 263 -32.58 16.30 -19.51
C VAL A 263 -33.00 16.23 -20.99
N LYS A 264 -32.88 15.06 -21.64
CA LYS A 264 -33.15 14.93 -23.09
C LYS A 264 -34.52 14.39 -23.44
N ASP A 265 -35.20 13.71 -22.52
CA ASP A 265 -36.49 13.08 -22.81
C ASP A 265 -37.66 14.09 -22.89
N ASP A 266 -37.50 15.33 -22.41
CA ASP A 266 -38.55 16.36 -22.49
C ASP A 266 -38.59 17.16 -23.81
N MET A 267 -37.58 17.05 -24.69
CA MET A 267 -37.46 17.97 -25.83
C MET A 267 -37.47 17.32 -27.22
N THR A 268 -37.48 15.98 -27.31
CA THR A 268 -37.38 15.26 -28.60
C THR A 268 -38.27 14.00 -28.67
N SER A 269 -39.54 14.12 -28.27
CA SER A 269 -40.58 13.18 -28.68
C SER A 269 -41.07 13.52 -30.10
N SER A 270 -40.22 13.37 -31.12
CA SER A 270 -40.65 13.24 -32.52
C SER A 270 -39.50 12.81 -33.45
N LEU A 271 -39.61 11.57 -33.95
CA LEU A 271 -39.08 11.09 -35.24
C LEU A 271 -37.55 10.87 -35.36
N ASN A 272 -37.08 9.66 -35.01
CA ASN A 272 -36.45 8.73 -35.98
C ASN A 272 -35.91 7.44 -35.31
N PRO A 273 -36.23 6.25 -35.84
CA PRO A 273 -35.60 5.00 -35.44
C PRO A 273 -34.34 4.71 -36.26
N SER A 274 -33.51 3.83 -35.72
CA SER A 274 -32.43 3.06 -36.37
C SER A 274 -31.10 3.78 -36.67
N SER A 275 -30.10 3.50 -35.82
CA SER A 275 -28.74 3.28 -36.28
C SER A 275 -28.01 2.38 -35.28
N ASP A 276 -27.90 1.11 -35.67
CA ASP A 276 -27.06 0.08 -35.06
C ASP A 276 -25.63 0.59 -34.90
N SER A 277 -25.23 0.87 -33.65
CA SER A 277 -23.84 1.07 -33.30
C SER A 277 -23.35 -0.15 -32.54
N ASP A 278 -22.74 -1.06 -33.30
CA ASP A 278 -21.99 -2.24 -32.86
C ASP A 278 -20.81 -1.84 -31.96
N GLY A 279 -21.12 -1.46 -30.72
CA GLY A 279 -20.17 -1.50 -29.62
C GLY A 279 -20.04 -2.95 -29.17
N GLN A 280 -19.11 -3.71 -29.74
CA GLN A 280 -18.68 -5.01 -29.23
C GLN A 280 -18.05 -4.83 -27.85
N GLU A 281 -18.89 -4.61 -26.84
CA GLU A 281 -18.55 -4.82 -25.45
C GLU A 281 -18.32 -6.33 -25.31
N SER A 282 -17.06 -6.76 -25.22
CA SER A 282 -16.76 -8.17 -24.98
C SER A 282 -17.48 -8.54 -23.69
N LYS A 283 -18.50 -9.41 -23.78
CA LYS A 283 -19.25 -9.91 -22.63
C LYS A 283 -18.29 -10.67 -21.71
N THR A 284 -17.54 -9.96 -20.87
CA THR A 284 -16.87 -10.56 -19.71
C THR A 284 -17.94 -11.29 -18.93
N SER A 285 -17.72 -12.59 -18.72
CA SER A 285 -18.73 -13.40 -18.05
C SER A 285 -18.98 -12.84 -16.64
N THR A 286 -20.21 -12.94 -16.16
CA THR A 286 -20.55 -12.54 -14.77
C THR A 286 -19.62 -13.20 -13.75
N GLY A 287 -19.18 -14.44 -14.03
CA GLY A 287 -18.22 -15.17 -13.22
C GLY A 287 -16.83 -14.52 -13.16
N ASP A 288 -16.31 -14.05 -14.30
CA ASP A 288 -14.99 -13.38 -14.35
C ASP A 288 -15.00 -12.09 -13.54
N ARG A 289 -16.08 -11.31 -13.65
CA ARG A 289 -16.25 -10.07 -12.88
C ARG A 289 -16.31 -10.37 -11.38
N ALA A 290 -17.10 -11.37 -10.96
CA ALA A 290 -17.18 -11.78 -9.56
C ALA A 290 -15.82 -12.21 -8.99
N ALA A 291 -15.04 -12.99 -9.77
CA ALA A 291 -13.68 -13.37 -9.38
C ALA A 291 -12.73 -12.16 -9.25
N GLY A 292 -12.90 -11.14 -10.12
CA GLY A 292 -12.17 -9.88 -10.01
C GLY A 292 -12.49 -9.11 -8.73
N ILE A 293 -13.76 -9.01 -8.36
CA ILE A 293 -14.22 -8.37 -7.12
C ILE A 293 -13.71 -9.13 -5.89
N ALA A 294 -13.83 -10.46 -5.87
CA ALA A 294 -13.31 -11.28 -4.77
C ALA A 294 -11.79 -11.12 -4.61
N SER A 295 -11.05 -11.06 -5.73
CA SER A 295 -9.61 -10.77 -5.71
C SER A 295 -9.33 -9.40 -5.13
N ALA A 296 -10.06 -8.35 -5.52
CA ALA A 296 -9.91 -7.01 -4.95
C ALA A 296 -10.21 -6.97 -3.45
N MET A 297 -11.22 -7.69 -2.96
CA MET A 297 -11.46 -7.80 -1.52
C MET A 297 -10.27 -8.43 -0.79
N ALA A 298 -9.65 -9.47 -1.37
CA ALA A 298 -8.44 -10.09 -0.84
C ALA A 298 -7.25 -9.11 -0.82
N VAL A 299 -7.09 -8.26 -1.85
CA VAL A 299 -6.10 -7.16 -1.80
C VAL A 299 -6.31 -6.29 -0.58
N GLY A 300 -7.57 -5.93 -0.29
CA GLY A 300 -7.88 -5.11 0.88
C GLY A 300 -7.62 -5.83 2.21
N LEU A 301 -7.84 -7.15 2.28
CA LEU A 301 -7.53 -7.96 3.46
C LEU A 301 -6.03 -8.02 3.74
N PHE A 302 -5.23 -8.42 2.75
CA PHE A 302 -3.78 -8.53 2.90
C PHE A 302 -3.13 -7.15 3.02
N GLY A 303 -3.55 -6.21 2.17
CA GLY A 303 -3.09 -4.82 2.17
C GLY A 303 -3.44 -4.13 3.48
N GLY A 304 -4.68 -4.23 3.95
CA GLY A 304 -5.15 -3.69 5.24
C GLY A 304 -4.47 -4.30 6.47
N SER A 305 -3.71 -5.39 6.31
CA SER A 305 -2.99 -6.07 7.38
C SER A 305 -1.46 -5.94 7.24
N VAL A 306 -0.96 -5.29 6.18
CA VAL A 306 0.46 -5.36 5.77
C VAL A 306 1.44 -4.81 6.82
N LEU A 307 0.99 -3.86 7.64
CA LEU A 307 1.77 -3.23 8.71
C LEU A 307 1.43 -3.75 10.11
N VAL A 308 0.46 -4.65 10.26
CA VAL A 308 0.13 -5.24 11.55
C VAL A 308 1.33 -5.98 12.17
N PRO A 309 2.11 -6.79 11.41
CA PRO A 309 3.31 -7.42 11.94
C PRO A 309 4.36 -6.46 12.51
N PHE A 310 4.38 -5.19 12.07
CA PHE A 310 5.34 -4.20 12.56
C PHE A 310 5.07 -3.79 14.01
N LYS A 311 3.82 -3.91 14.46
CA LYS A 311 3.43 -3.53 15.83
C LYS A 311 3.93 -4.53 16.88
N PHE A 312 4.27 -5.75 16.47
CA PHE A 312 4.85 -6.78 17.34
C PHE A 312 6.39 -6.77 17.36
N ILE A 313 7.02 -5.84 16.63
CA ILE A 313 8.48 -5.70 16.62
C ILE A 313 8.89 -4.93 17.88
N PRO A 314 9.90 -5.41 18.63
CA PRO A 314 10.42 -4.68 19.78
C PRO A 314 10.80 -3.23 19.42
N PRO A 315 10.50 -2.23 20.27
CA PRO A 315 10.68 -0.81 19.94
C PRO A 315 12.07 -0.41 19.43
N GLU A 316 13.12 -1.09 19.90
CA GLU A 316 14.51 -0.90 19.49
C GLU A 316 14.81 -1.30 18.04
N SER A 317 13.93 -2.09 17.42
CA SER A 317 14.07 -2.64 16.07
C SER A 317 12.87 -2.32 15.15
N ALA A 318 11.91 -1.54 15.66
CA ALA A 318 10.68 -1.18 14.97
C ALA A 318 10.87 -0.02 13.96
N GLY A 319 9.78 0.35 13.28
CA GLY A 319 9.77 1.46 12.34
C GLY A 319 10.62 1.19 11.10
N LEU A 320 11.45 2.17 10.71
CA LEU A 320 12.27 2.10 9.49
C LEU A 320 13.37 1.03 9.56
N LEU A 321 13.77 0.59 10.76
CA LEU A 321 14.78 -0.48 10.91
C LEU A 321 14.31 -1.82 10.35
N ALA A 322 13.00 -2.07 10.38
CA ALA A 322 12.41 -3.31 9.91
C ALA A 322 12.21 -3.36 8.37
N LEU A 323 12.43 -2.25 7.66
CA LEU A 323 12.15 -2.15 6.22
C LEU A 323 13.01 -3.05 5.33
N PRO A 324 14.31 -3.24 5.60
CA PRO A 324 15.11 -4.20 4.84
C PRO A 324 14.57 -5.62 4.97
N SER A 325 14.09 -6.01 6.16
CA SER A 325 13.44 -7.30 6.40
C SER A 325 12.14 -7.43 5.61
N PHE A 326 11.35 -6.35 5.56
CA PHE A 326 10.16 -6.27 4.72
C PHE A 326 10.49 -6.47 3.23
N GLY A 327 11.51 -5.79 2.72
CA GLY A 327 11.97 -5.98 1.35
C GLY A 327 12.36 -7.43 1.07
N LEU A 328 13.09 -8.05 1.99
CA LEU A 328 13.52 -9.45 1.86
C LEU A 328 12.32 -10.41 1.87
N GLY A 329 11.33 -10.18 2.74
CA GLY A 329 10.07 -10.92 2.76
C GLY A 329 9.33 -10.82 1.42
N ALA A 330 9.23 -9.61 0.88
CA ALA A 330 8.61 -9.38 -0.42
C ALA A 330 9.34 -10.13 -1.56
N LEU A 331 10.68 -10.07 -1.60
CA LEU A 331 11.47 -10.75 -2.63
C LEU A 331 11.29 -12.28 -2.58
N ILE A 332 11.45 -12.87 -1.39
CA ILE A 332 11.38 -14.33 -1.23
C ILE A 332 9.97 -14.84 -1.53
N ALA A 333 8.95 -14.25 -0.90
CA ALA A 333 7.57 -14.65 -1.15
C ALA A 333 7.17 -14.42 -2.62
N GLY A 334 7.58 -13.29 -3.24
CA GLY A 334 7.30 -12.99 -4.64
C GLY A 334 7.94 -14.00 -5.60
N THR A 335 9.19 -14.39 -5.33
CA THR A 335 9.89 -15.42 -6.09
C THR A 335 9.20 -16.76 -5.96
N LEU A 336 8.83 -17.17 -4.75
CA LEU A 336 8.16 -18.45 -4.48
C LEU A 336 6.78 -18.52 -5.15
N VAL A 337 5.98 -17.45 -5.04
CA VAL A 337 4.66 -17.35 -5.69
C VAL A 337 4.80 -17.44 -7.20
N THR A 338 5.76 -16.72 -7.79
CA THR A 338 5.99 -16.73 -9.25
C THR A 338 6.44 -18.12 -9.71
N ALA A 339 7.37 -18.75 -9.00
CA ALA A 339 7.84 -20.10 -9.31
C ALA A 339 6.72 -21.15 -9.18
N ALA A 340 5.91 -21.07 -8.12
CA ALA A 340 4.77 -21.96 -7.92
C ALA A 340 3.71 -21.79 -9.01
N TYR A 341 3.36 -20.55 -9.36
CA TYR A 341 2.45 -20.25 -10.46
C TYR A 341 2.94 -20.85 -11.78
N TRP A 342 4.23 -20.70 -12.08
CA TRP A 342 4.77 -21.21 -13.33
C TRP A 342 4.83 -22.74 -13.38
N LYS A 343 5.17 -23.37 -12.24
CA LYS A 343 5.23 -24.83 -12.11
C LYS A 343 3.85 -25.49 -12.14
N VAL A 344 2.83 -24.86 -11.55
CA VAL A 344 1.51 -25.46 -11.33
C VAL A 344 0.50 -25.02 -12.38
N ILE A 345 0.43 -23.73 -12.70
CA ILE A 345 -0.59 -23.16 -13.59
C ILE A 345 -0.07 -23.03 -15.02
N LYS A 346 1.17 -22.60 -15.22
CA LYS A 346 1.78 -22.39 -16.55
C LYS A 346 2.72 -23.51 -16.98
N LYS A 347 2.51 -24.73 -16.48
CA LYS A 347 3.39 -25.89 -16.71
C LYS A 347 3.67 -26.14 -18.20
N GLU A 348 2.65 -25.98 -19.04
CA GLU A 348 2.74 -26.23 -20.49
C GLU A 348 3.45 -25.10 -21.25
N GLU A 349 3.56 -23.91 -20.67
CA GLU A 349 4.17 -22.73 -21.31
C GLU A 349 5.69 -22.65 -21.11
N GLY A 350 6.30 -23.59 -20.37
CA GLY A 350 7.76 -23.67 -20.21
C GLY A 350 8.30 -22.77 -19.11
N LEU A 351 9.34 -21.96 -19.37
CA LEU A 351 9.84 -20.92 -18.45
C LEU A 351 9.25 -19.56 -18.82
N PRO A 352 9.11 -18.61 -17.88
CA PRO A 352 8.57 -17.30 -18.20
C PRO A 352 9.46 -16.60 -19.23
N PRO A 353 8.89 -15.96 -20.26
CA PRO A 353 9.67 -15.21 -21.22
C PRO A 353 10.41 -14.07 -20.52
N ALA A 354 11.63 -13.76 -20.98
CA ALA A 354 12.37 -12.63 -20.44
C ALA A 354 11.55 -11.34 -20.65
N PRO A 355 11.21 -10.61 -19.57
CA PRO A 355 10.45 -9.38 -19.70
C PRO A 355 11.25 -8.33 -20.47
N ALA A 356 10.58 -7.57 -21.33
CA ALA A 356 11.19 -6.44 -22.03
C ALA A 356 11.73 -5.42 -21.01
N GLY A 357 12.79 -4.69 -21.39
CA GLY A 357 13.45 -3.75 -20.48
C GLY A 357 12.53 -2.66 -19.94
N ASP A 358 11.57 -2.19 -20.74
CA ASP A 358 10.55 -1.23 -20.29
C ASP A 358 9.60 -1.83 -19.24
N ALA A 359 9.22 -3.10 -19.38
CA ALA A 359 8.43 -3.84 -18.39
C ALA A 359 9.20 -4.06 -17.07
N VAL A 360 10.50 -4.37 -17.14
CA VAL A 360 11.37 -4.46 -15.96
C VAL A 360 11.41 -3.12 -15.22
N LEU A 361 11.69 -2.03 -15.93
CA LEU A 361 11.74 -0.69 -15.34
C LEU A 361 10.39 -0.27 -14.74
N ALA A 362 9.28 -0.57 -15.43
CA ALA A 362 7.95 -0.29 -14.94
C ALA A 362 7.61 -1.05 -13.64
N GLY A 363 7.95 -2.34 -13.57
CA GLY A 363 7.74 -3.14 -12.35
C GLY A 363 8.59 -2.64 -11.18
N LEU A 364 9.87 -2.36 -11.42
CA LEU A 364 10.77 -1.81 -10.39
C LEU A 364 10.30 -0.43 -9.89
N ALA A 365 9.89 0.45 -10.80
CA ALA A 365 9.36 1.77 -10.45
C ALA A 365 8.05 1.67 -9.65
N SER A 366 7.17 0.73 -10.01
CA SER A 366 5.96 0.43 -9.27
C SER A 366 6.27 0.01 -7.84
N GLY A 367 7.21 -0.92 -7.64
CA GLY A 367 7.65 -1.35 -6.31
C GLY A 367 8.27 -0.23 -5.49
N LEU A 368 9.12 0.60 -6.10
CA LEU A 368 9.70 1.79 -5.48
C LEU A 368 8.61 2.77 -5.02
N LEU A 369 7.61 3.07 -5.86
CA LEU A 369 6.52 3.98 -5.51
C LEU A 369 5.72 3.45 -4.33
N TRP A 370 5.30 2.19 -4.39
CA TRP A 370 4.56 1.57 -3.30
C TRP A 370 5.36 1.64 -1.99
N ASN A 371 6.64 1.25 -2.02
CA ASN A 371 7.47 1.23 -0.82
C ASN A 371 7.76 2.63 -0.28
N THR A 372 7.84 3.64 -1.15
CA THR A 372 7.96 5.04 -0.74
C THR A 372 6.72 5.49 0.05
N GLY A 373 5.53 5.09 -0.40
CA GLY A 373 4.31 5.28 0.38
C GLY A 373 4.38 4.56 1.73
N ASN A 374 4.82 3.30 1.71
CA ASN A 374 4.99 2.49 2.92
C ASN A 374 5.95 3.15 3.94
N VAL A 375 7.08 3.70 3.50
CA VAL A 375 8.01 4.50 4.33
C VAL A 375 7.28 5.67 4.97
N CYS A 376 6.52 6.45 4.19
CA CYS A 376 5.76 7.60 4.70
C CYS A 376 4.76 7.18 5.78
N SER A 377 4.03 6.07 5.56
CA SER A 377 3.07 5.53 6.52
C SER A 377 3.74 5.07 7.81
N ILE A 378 4.90 4.41 7.72
CA ILE A 378 5.64 3.94 8.88
C ILE A 378 6.17 5.11 9.69
N ILE A 379 6.68 6.17 9.04
CA ILE A 379 7.10 7.39 9.74
C ILE A 379 5.90 8.03 10.44
N ALA A 380 4.76 8.20 9.76
CA ALA A 380 3.56 8.80 10.36
C ALA A 380 3.09 8.07 11.62
N GLN A 381 3.21 6.74 11.65
CA GLN A 381 2.78 5.90 12.77
C GLN A 381 3.85 5.68 13.85
N SER A 382 5.10 6.03 13.58
CA SER A 382 6.20 5.85 14.52
C SER A 382 6.44 7.13 15.33
N PRO A 383 7.06 7.04 16.53
CA PRO A 383 7.52 8.23 17.22
C PRO A 383 8.44 9.07 16.32
N PRO A 384 8.32 10.41 16.34
CA PRO A 384 7.53 11.20 17.29
C PRO A 384 6.05 11.40 16.92
N PHE A 385 5.61 11.00 15.73
CA PHE A 385 4.29 11.34 15.19
C PHE A 385 3.16 10.46 15.75
N SER A 386 3.42 9.17 15.91
CA SER A 386 2.54 8.20 16.59
C SER A 386 1.08 8.20 16.11
N LEU A 387 0.82 8.47 14.82
CA LEU A 387 -0.53 8.43 14.27
C LEU A 387 -1.10 7.01 14.41
N PRO A 388 -2.28 6.81 15.03
CA PRO A 388 -2.84 5.48 15.25
C PRO A 388 -3.06 4.71 13.96
N TYR A 389 -2.90 3.38 14.01
CA TYR A 389 -3.01 2.52 12.82
C TYR A 389 -4.40 2.61 12.17
N GLY A 390 -5.45 2.61 13.01
CA GLY A 390 -6.85 2.73 12.59
C GLY A 390 -7.22 4.08 11.96
N ILE A 391 -6.32 5.07 11.98
CA ILE A 391 -6.50 6.37 11.32
C ILE A 391 -5.53 6.49 10.13
N ALA A 392 -4.24 6.22 10.36
CA ALA A 392 -3.19 6.35 9.35
C ALA A 392 -3.45 5.50 8.10
N TYR A 393 -3.90 4.27 8.28
CA TYR A 393 -4.08 3.34 7.16
C TYR A 393 -5.35 3.62 6.34
N PRO A 394 -6.50 3.97 6.94
CA PRO A 394 -7.62 4.51 6.17
C PRO A 394 -7.28 5.75 5.34
N ILE A 395 -6.46 6.67 5.88
CA ILE A 395 -5.93 7.81 5.09
C ILE A 395 -5.12 7.30 3.91
N LEU A 396 -4.20 6.34 4.13
CA LEU A 396 -3.42 5.71 3.06
C LEU A 396 -4.32 5.19 1.93
N GLN A 397 -5.48 4.61 2.26
CA GLN A 397 -6.44 4.08 1.28
C GLN A 397 -7.22 5.14 0.51
N CYS A 398 -7.12 6.43 0.89
CA CYS A 398 -7.47 7.53 -0.01
C CYS A 398 -6.58 7.58 -1.26
N ALA A 399 -5.63 6.66 -1.43
CA ALA A 399 -4.97 6.32 -2.68
C ALA A 399 -5.92 6.21 -3.88
N LEU A 400 -7.17 5.79 -3.68
CA LEU A 400 -8.20 5.76 -4.72
C LEU A 400 -8.46 7.13 -5.35
N PHE A 401 -8.37 8.22 -4.58
CA PHE A 401 -8.50 9.58 -5.11
C PHE A 401 -7.38 9.88 -6.10
N PHE A 402 -6.13 9.62 -5.72
CA PHE A 402 -4.99 9.85 -6.61
C PHE A 402 -4.98 8.91 -7.82
N GLY A 403 -5.39 7.65 -7.66
CA GLY A 403 -5.63 6.74 -8.79
C GLY A 403 -6.65 7.30 -9.77
N GLY A 404 -7.76 7.84 -9.27
CA GLY A 404 -8.78 8.53 -10.08
C GLY A 404 -8.24 9.78 -10.78
N LEU A 405 -7.38 10.57 -10.12
CA LEU A 405 -6.71 11.71 -10.78
C LEU A 405 -5.84 11.27 -11.96
N TRP A 406 -5.11 10.15 -11.85
CA TRP A 406 -4.41 9.57 -12.99
C TRP A 406 -5.38 9.13 -14.10
N GLY A 407 -6.52 8.56 -13.73
CA GLY A 407 -7.64 8.27 -14.63
C GLY A 407 -8.12 9.49 -15.40
N ILE A 408 -8.32 10.63 -14.74
CA ILE A 408 -8.77 11.90 -15.35
C ILE A 408 -7.67 12.53 -16.23
N PHE A 409 -6.46 12.67 -15.68
CA PHE A 409 -5.42 13.48 -16.31
C PHE A 409 -4.55 12.72 -17.30
N ALA A 410 -4.12 11.51 -16.96
CA ALA A 410 -3.19 10.73 -17.78
C ALA A 410 -3.92 9.78 -18.74
N PHE A 411 -4.93 9.05 -18.27
CA PHE A 411 -5.60 8.03 -19.07
C PHE A 411 -6.87 8.50 -19.75
N LYS A 412 -7.43 9.64 -19.30
CA LYS A 412 -8.68 10.19 -19.82
C LYS A 412 -9.84 9.20 -19.73
N GLU A 413 -9.86 8.37 -18.68
CA GLU A 413 -10.91 7.39 -18.41
C GLU A 413 -12.18 8.06 -17.86
N ILE A 414 -12.01 9.09 -17.03
CA ILE A 414 -13.12 9.87 -16.45
C ILE A 414 -13.17 11.22 -17.16
N GLN A 415 -14.29 11.54 -17.81
CA GLN A 415 -14.45 12.76 -18.61
C GLN A 415 -15.81 13.44 -18.41
N GLY A 416 -15.93 14.70 -18.82
CA GLY A 416 -17.19 15.45 -18.81
C GLY A 416 -17.80 15.59 -17.41
N LYS A 417 -19.12 15.35 -17.31
CA LYS A 417 -19.86 15.47 -16.03
C LYS A 417 -19.39 14.49 -14.96
N ALA A 418 -18.78 13.36 -15.34
CA ALA A 418 -18.27 12.38 -14.38
C ALA A 418 -17.15 12.94 -13.50
N ILE A 419 -16.41 13.94 -13.97
CA ILE A 419 -15.40 14.65 -13.15
C ILE A 419 -16.07 15.36 -11.96
N GLY A 420 -17.27 15.92 -12.16
CA GLY A 420 -18.03 16.56 -11.08
C GLY A 420 -18.50 15.54 -10.03
N VAL A 421 -19.00 14.38 -10.48
CA VAL A 421 -19.40 13.28 -9.58
C VAL A 421 -18.19 12.71 -8.83
N PHE A 422 -17.05 12.54 -9.51
CA PHE A 422 -15.79 12.16 -8.88
C PHE A 422 -15.40 13.16 -7.77
N GLY A 423 -15.51 14.46 -8.05
CA GLY A 423 -15.27 15.53 -7.06
C GLY A 423 -16.19 15.42 -5.85
N ALA A 424 -17.48 15.16 -6.05
CA ALA A 424 -18.42 14.92 -4.95
C ALA A 424 -18.01 13.73 -4.08
N GLY A 425 -17.66 12.59 -4.69
CA GLY A 425 -17.18 11.42 -3.96
C GLY A 425 -15.87 11.69 -3.20
N ALA A 426 -14.96 12.48 -3.77
CA ALA A 426 -13.72 12.89 -3.12
C ALA A 426 -13.98 13.77 -1.88
N LEU A 427 -14.95 14.69 -1.95
CA LEU A 427 -15.37 15.50 -0.80
C LEU A 427 -16.02 14.65 0.30
N THR A 428 -16.88 13.69 -0.08
CA THR A 428 -17.45 12.73 0.88
C THR A 428 -16.37 11.90 1.57
N LEU A 429 -15.39 11.40 0.81
CA LEU A 429 -14.23 10.67 1.33
C LEU A 429 -13.43 11.53 2.31
N ALA A 430 -13.14 12.79 1.95
CA ALA A 430 -12.42 13.73 2.81
C ALA A 430 -13.19 14.01 4.12
N GLY A 431 -14.51 14.18 4.06
CA GLY A 431 -15.36 14.31 5.25
C GLY A 431 -15.28 13.09 6.17
N GLY A 432 -15.29 11.88 5.59
CA GLY A 432 -15.09 10.63 6.33
C GLY A 432 -13.73 10.56 7.02
N ILE A 433 -12.65 11.01 6.36
CA ILE A 433 -11.30 11.07 6.97
C ILE A 433 -11.25 12.07 8.11
N VAL A 434 -11.80 13.28 7.95
CA VAL A 434 -11.82 14.29 9.00
C VAL A 434 -12.56 13.75 10.22
N LEU A 435 -13.73 13.15 10.02
CA LEU A 435 -14.53 12.60 11.11
C LEU A 435 -13.80 11.42 11.78
N LEU A 436 -13.19 10.52 11.00
CA LEU A 436 -12.40 9.42 11.56
C LEU A 436 -11.16 9.92 12.32
N SER A 437 -10.56 11.03 11.90
CA SER A 437 -9.39 11.60 12.56
C SER A 437 -9.72 12.27 13.89
N LEU A 438 -10.97 12.71 14.08
CA LEU A 438 -11.44 13.35 15.31
C LEU A 438 -12.02 12.37 16.34
N TYR A 439 -12.60 11.25 15.87
CA TYR A 439 -13.35 10.33 16.73
C TYR A 439 -12.87 8.88 16.66
N GLY A 440 -11.91 8.59 15.79
CA GLY A 440 -11.36 7.26 15.54
C GLY A 440 -10.54 6.68 16.70
N PRO A 441 -9.99 5.47 16.51
CA PRO A 441 -9.14 4.82 17.49
C PRO A 441 -7.90 5.67 17.80
N GLY A 442 -7.79 6.17 19.04
CA GLY A 442 -6.65 6.97 19.50
C GLY A 442 -6.60 8.41 18.97
N ALA A 443 -7.73 8.94 18.51
CA ALA A 443 -7.89 10.34 18.09
C ALA A 443 -7.70 11.34 19.24
#